data_AF-A0AA88V6H5-F1
#
_entry.id   AF-A0AA88V6H5-F1
#
_cell.length_a   1.000
_cell.length_b   1.000
_cell.length_c   1.000
_cell.angle_alpha   90.00
_cell.angle_beta   90.00
_cell.angle_gamma   90.00
#
_symmetry.space_group_name_H-M   'P 1'
#
loop_
_entity.id
_entity.type
_entity.pdbx_description
1 polymer ?
#
loop_
_entity_poly.entity_id
_entity_poly.type
_entity_poly.pdbx_seq_one_letter_code
_entity_poly.pdbx_strand_id
1 'polypeptide(L)'
;PNPGLPSTHHRRVACAFRDQSLFQIFQISLTSLHQLKINVVYRLQELALSLSLKCLSFDFVGTSIDESSEEFGTVQLPSSWKGVVEDSSTLQIFFEYYAITKPPLSKEALESLVRLASVRRSLFTNDAARSKFLAHLITGTKEILQTGQGLADHDNYHEFCRLLGRFRVNYQLSELVNLEGYSDWIRLVAEFTSKSLQSWQWASSSVFYLLGLWSRLVTSVPYLKGDAPSLLDEFVPKITEGFITTRFDSVQAGFPDDLSENPLDNVELLQDQLDCFPCLCRFQYENSSLYIINIVEPILQVYTERAQIQTADNSELSIIEAKLAWIVHIVAAILKVKQCTGCSSESQELMDAELSARVLRLINVTDNGLHSQRYGEVSKQRLDRAILTFFQHFRKSYVGDQAMHSSKQLYARLSELLGLHDQFLLLNVIVGKIATNLKYYTENGEVIDHTLSLFLELASGYMTGKLLLKLDTVKFIVAHHTREHFPFLEEYRCSRSRTTFYYTLGWLIFMEDSTVAFKSSMDPLLQVFNRLESTPETMFRTDTVKYALVGLMRDLRGIAMATNSRRTYGLLFDWLYPAHMPILLKGISHLADRPETRSREKAKAQVSSHGIPPLKGESDPKSSCWGKG
;
A
#
# COMPACT_ATOMS: atom_id res chain seq x y z
N PRO A 1 30.21 -7.05 1.33
CA PRO A 1 30.57 -8.49 1.17
C PRO A 1 31.92 -8.64 0.46
N ASN A 2 32.88 -9.40 1.03
CA ASN A 2 34.14 -9.67 0.35
C ASN A 2 33.91 -10.65 -0.82
N PRO A 3 34.34 -10.32 -2.04
CA PRO A 3 34.21 -11.22 -3.17
C PRO A 3 35.17 -12.42 -2.98
N GLY A 4 34.63 -13.60 -2.66
CA GLY A 4 35.41 -14.85 -2.66
C GLY A 4 35.11 -15.88 -1.57
N LEU A 5 34.34 -15.56 -0.52
CA LEU A 5 34.00 -16.52 0.54
C LEU A 5 32.49 -16.89 0.51
N PRO A 6 32.12 -18.16 0.78
CA PRO A 6 30.73 -18.55 0.90
C PRO A 6 30.01 -17.76 2.00
N SER A 7 28.76 -17.33 1.76
CA SER A 7 27.93 -16.59 2.74
C SER A 7 27.85 -17.27 4.13
N THR A 8 27.87 -18.61 4.15
CA THR A 8 27.87 -19.42 5.38
C THR A 8 29.15 -19.29 6.21
N HIS A 9 30.29 -19.01 5.57
CA HIS A 9 31.55 -18.76 6.26
C HIS A 9 31.56 -17.36 6.88
N HIS A 10 31.08 -16.35 6.14
CA HIS A 10 30.91 -15.00 6.68
C HIS A 10 30.00 -14.96 7.90
N ARG A 11 28.87 -15.69 7.87
CA ARG A 11 27.97 -15.79 9.02
C ARG A 11 28.64 -16.44 10.23
N ARG A 12 29.43 -17.50 10.03
CA ARG A 12 30.17 -18.16 11.13
C ARG A 12 31.19 -17.24 11.79
N VAL A 13 31.96 -16.48 10.99
CA VAL A 13 32.93 -15.51 11.51
C VAL A 13 32.21 -14.38 12.26
N ALA A 14 31.11 -13.86 11.72
CA ALA A 14 30.31 -12.84 12.39
C ALA A 14 29.73 -13.33 13.73
N CYS A 15 29.20 -14.55 13.80
CA CYS A 15 28.73 -15.14 15.05
C CYS A 15 29.86 -15.34 16.06
N ALA A 16 31.04 -15.82 15.62
CA ALA A 16 32.19 -15.97 16.51
C ALA A 16 32.65 -14.62 17.09
N PHE A 17 32.72 -13.57 16.26
CA PHE A 17 33.06 -12.21 16.70
C PHE A 17 32.04 -11.65 17.70
N ARG A 18 30.74 -11.82 17.41
CA ARG A 18 29.63 -11.43 18.30
C ARG A 18 29.77 -12.04 19.68
N ASP A 19 30.06 -13.33 19.75
CA ASP A 19 30.07 -14.09 21.00
C ASP A 19 31.38 -13.93 21.79
N GLN A 20 32.52 -13.71 21.12
CA GLN A 20 33.84 -13.69 21.74
C GLN A 20 34.40 -12.28 22.01
N SER A 21 34.07 -11.28 21.18
CA SER A 21 34.78 -9.99 21.20
C SER A 21 33.87 -8.78 21.29
N LEU A 22 32.70 -8.81 20.64
CA LEU A 22 31.82 -7.64 20.52
C LEU A 22 31.39 -7.07 21.87
N PHE A 23 31.10 -7.92 22.85
CA PHE A 23 30.71 -7.47 24.20
C PHE A 23 31.82 -6.68 24.89
N GLN A 24 33.06 -7.18 24.82
CA GLN A 24 34.21 -6.50 25.42
C GLN A 24 34.45 -5.14 24.77
N ILE A 25 34.29 -5.04 23.45
CA ILE A 25 34.41 -3.78 22.70
C ILE A 25 33.35 -2.78 23.18
N PHE A 26 32.10 -3.23 23.38
CA PHE A 26 31.03 -2.38 23.92
C PHE A 26 31.29 -1.93 25.36
N GLN A 27 31.86 -2.80 26.21
CA GLN A 27 32.24 -2.41 27.57
C GLN A 27 33.36 -1.34 27.57
N ILE A 28 34.33 -1.45 26.67
CA ILE A 28 35.39 -0.45 26.49
C ILE A 28 34.78 0.88 26.04
N SER A 29 33.83 0.86 25.11
CA SER A 29 33.18 2.07 24.61
C SER A 29 32.37 2.77 25.71
N LEU A 30 31.59 2.02 26.50
CA LEU A 30 30.86 2.56 27.65
C LEU A 30 31.80 3.13 28.73
N THR A 31 32.87 2.41 29.07
CA THR A 31 33.86 2.90 30.05
C THR A 31 34.49 4.21 29.58
N SER A 32 34.81 4.28 28.28
CA SER A 32 35.35 5.49 27.65
C SER A 32 34.35 6.65 27.71
N LEU A 33 33.07 6.41 27.39
CA LEU A 33 32.02 7.44 27.47
C LEU A 33 31.88 8.02 28.87
N HIS A 34 31.89 7.18 29.92
CA HIS A 34 31.82 7.64 31.31
C HIS A 34 33.04 8.48 31.71
N GLN A 35 34.24 8.07 31.31
CA GLN A 35 35.48 8.81 31.62
C GLN A 35 35.61 10.12 30.83
N LEU A 36 35.10 10.15 29.60
CA LEU A 36 35.22 11.28 28.69
C LEU A 36 34.11 12.32 28.87
N LYS A 37 33.04 12.02 29.63
CA LYS A 37 31.92 12.94 29.87
C LYS A 37 32.36 14.33 30.38
N ILE A 38 33.37 14.37 31.25
CA ILE A 38 33.88 15.60 31.89
C ILE A 38 35.04 16.21 31.07
N ASN A 39 35.65 15.44 30.16
CA ASN A 39 36.85 15.84 29.42
C ASN A 39 36.52 16.43 28.04
N VAL A 40 37.13 17.57 27.71
CA VAL A 40 36.84 18.36 26.48
C VAL A 40 37.43 17.76 25.20
N VAL A 41 37.85 16.48 25.20
CA VAL A 41 38.44 15.86 24.00
C VAL A 41 37.34 15.36 23.07
N TYR A 42 36.76 16.29 22.32
CA TYR A 42 35.64 16.08 21.40
C TYR A 42 35.82 14.87 20.48
N ARG A 43 37.03 14.68 19.91
CA ARG A 43 37.30 13.57 18.99
C ARG A 43 37.24 12.19 19.65
N LEU A 44 37.64 12.08 20.92
CA LEU A 44 37.56 10.81 21.64
C LEU A 44 36.13 10.49 22.05
N GLN A 45 35.33 11.50 22.41
CA GLN A 45 33.90 11.36 22.67
C GLN A 45 33.16 10.85 21.43
N GLU A 46 33.45 11.45 20.26
CA GLU A 46 32.90 11.02 18.97
C GLU A 46 33.22 9.56 18.67
N LEU A 47 34.49 9.17 18.77
CA LEU A 47 34.90 7.79 18.49
C LEU A 47 34.29 6.78 19.48
N ALA A 48 34.16 7.14 20.76
CA ALA A 48 33.56 6.28 21.77
C ALA A 48 32.05 6.10 21.56
N LEU A 49 31.34 7.17 21.18
CA LEU A 49 29.90 7.14 20.91
C LEU A 49 29.62 6.34 19.64
N SER A 50 30.35 6.64 18.56
CA SER A 50 30.25 5.93 17.30
C SER A 50 30.57 4.44 17.45
N LEU A 51 31.59 4.09 18.24
CA LEU A 51 31.91 2.69 18.57
C LEU A 51 30.75 2.01 19.31
N SER A 52 30.14 2.69 20.29
CA SER A 52 28.99 2.17 21.03
C SER A 52 27.80 1.91 20.11
N LEU A 53 27.48 2.87 19.24
CA LEU A 53 26.41 2.76 18.26
C LEU A 53 26.65 1.61 17.27
N LYS A 54 27.88 1.44 16.76
CA LYS A 54 28.23 0.33 15.86
C LYS A 54 28.15 -1.02 16.56
N CYS A 55 28.49 -1.10 17.85
CA CYS A 55 28.30 -2.32 18.64
C CYS A 55 26.81 -2.68 18.79
N LEU A 56 25.97 -1.69 19.08
CA LEU A 56 24.52 -1.87 19.24
C LEU A 56 23.80 -2.14 17.90
N SER A 57 24.38 -1.69 16.78
CA SER A 57 23.84 -1.86 15.43
C SER A 57 24.40 -3.10 14.71
N PHE A 58 25.15 -3.95 15.41
CA PHE A 58 25.67 -5.20 14.85
C PHE A 58 24.53 -6.12 14.39
N ASP A 59 24.75 -6.87 13.30
CA ASP A 59 23.80 -7.89 12.83
C ASP A 59 23.85 -9.15 13.69
N PHE A 60 23.07 -9.14 14.78
CA PHE A 60 22.99 -10.25 15.72
C PHE A 60 22.37 -11.53 15.13
N VAL A 61 21.61 -11.43 14.03
CA VAL A 61 20.79 -12.53 13.47
C VAL A 61 21.41 -13.11 12.18
N GLY A 62 22.21 -12.34 11.45
CA GLY A 62 22.84 -12.74 10.18
C GLY A 62 21.95 -12.49 8.96
N THR A 63 21.05 -11.52 9.04
CA THR A 63 20.25 -11.00 7.93
C THR A 63 20.77 -9.59 7.65
N SER A 64 21.30 -9.34 6.44
CA SER A 64 21.82 -8.02 6.05
C SER A 64 20.82 -6.94 6.44
N ILE A 65 21.18 -6.15 7.44
CA ILE A 65 20.35 -5.10 7.99
C ILE A 65 20.28 -4.01 6.93
N ASP A 66 19.12 -3.86 6.31
CA ASP A 66 18.79 -2.62 5.62
C ASP A 66 18.40 -1.60 6.69
N GLU A 67 19.28 -0.63 6.96
CA GLU A 67 19.07 0.43 7.96
C GLU A 67 17.88 1.34 7.61
N SER A 68 17.41 1.31 6.35
CA SER A 68 16.20 2.01 5.87
C SER A 68 14.91 1.18 5.95
N SER A 69 14.99 -0.13 6.22
CA SER A 69 13.79 -0.98 6.26
C SER A 69 13.02 -0.84 7.59
N GLU A 70 11.70 -0.72 7.47
CA GLU A 70 10.73 -0.54 8.57
C GLU A 70 10.72 -1.72 9.58
N GLU A 71 11.30 -2.85 9.20
CA GLU A 71 11.37 -4.10 9.96
C GLU A 71 12.58 -4.18 10.89
N PHE A 72 12.93 -3.10 11.61
CA PHE A 72 13.72 -3.28 12.82
C PHE A 72 12.86 -4.01 13.85
N GLY A 73 12.91 -5.34 13.83
CA GLY A 73 12.44 -6.21 14.89
C GLY A 73 13.25 -6.03 16.17
N THR A 74 12.83 -6.71 17.23
CA THR A 74 13.55 -6.71 18.51
C THR A 74 15.04 -7.05 18.33
N VAL A 75 15.94 -6.24 18.90
CA VAL A 75 17.39 -6.46 18.91
C VAL A 75 17.71 -7.68 19.77
N GLN A 76 18.32 -8.68 19.13
CA GLN A 76 18.62 -9.99 19.72
C GLN A 76 20.00 -10.01 20.41
N LEU A 77 20.19 -9.16 21.42
CA LEU A 77 21.44 -9.15 22.18
C LEU A 77 21.72 -10.50 22.87
N PRO A 78 23.00 -10.95 22.92
CA PRO A 78 23.40 -12.12 23.70
C PRO A 78 23.12 -11.95 25.19
N SER A 79 22.85 -13.05 25.90
CA SER A 79 22.54 -13.02 27.34
C SER A 79 23.67 -12.49 28.21
N SER A 80 24.92 -12.53 27.75
CA SER A 80 26.08 -11.94 28.43
C SER A 80 25.97 -10.41 28.59
N TRP A 81 25.20 -9.73 27.73
CA TRP A 81 25.01 -8.28 27.78
C TRP A 81 24.00 -7.85 28.84
N LYS A 82 23.24 -8.79 29.41
CA LYS A 82 22.13 -8.53 30.33
C LYS A 82 22.49 -7.57 31.45
N GLY A 83 23.61 -7.82 32.14
CA GLY A 83 24.01 -6.99 33.29
C GLY A 83 24.30 -5.53 32.92
N VAL A 84 24.85 -5.29 31.73
CA VAL A 84 25.13 -3.93 31.23
C VAL A 84 23.84 -3.23 30.80
N VAL A 85 22.91 -3.95 30.17
CA VAL A 85 21.64 -3.37 29.72
C VAL A 85 20.68 -3.08 30.88
N GLU A 86 20.68 -3.92 31.92
CA GLU A 86 19.86 -3.70 33.12
C GLU A 86 20.40 -2.58 34.04
N ASP A 87 21.67 -2.18 33.87
CA ASP A 87 22.23 -1.04 34.59
C ASP A 87 21.66 0.28 34.06
N SER A 88 21.06 1.05 34.96
CA SER A 88 20.47 2.35 34.65
C SER A 88 21.53 3.36 34.17
N SER A 89 22.79 3.20 34.57
CA SER A 89 23.89 4.07 34.11
C SER A 89 24.09 3.99 32.59
N THR A 90 23.85 2.82 31.99
CA THR A 90 24.02 2.58 30.55
C THR A 90 23.02 3.37 29.71
N LEU A 91 21.77 3.51 30.14
CA LEU A 91 20.81 4.38 29.43
C LEU A 91 21.10 5.85 29.71
N GLN A 92 21.36 6.16 30.98
CA GLN A 92 21.60 7.53 31.44
C GLN A 92 22.73 8.20 30.67
N ILE A 93 23.84 7.49 30.41
CA ILE A 93 24.98 8.07 29.69
C ILE A 93 24.60 8.55 28.28
N PHE A 94 23.73 7.84 27.54
CA PHE A 94 23.31 8.30 26.21
C PHE A 94 22.36 9.50 26.28
N PHE A 95 21.45 9.55 27.25
CA PHE A 95 20.63 10.76 27.48
C PHE A 95 21.50 11.97 27.86
N GLU A 96 22.54 11.76 28.67
CA GLU A 96 23.48 12.82 29.04
C GLU A 96 24.29 13.31 27.85
N TYR A 97 24.82 12.41 27.02
CA TYR A 97 25.52 12.78 25.79
C TYR A 97 24.60 13.53 24.83
N TYR A 98 23.32 13.14 24.72
CA TYR A 98 22.34 13.93 23.98
C TYR A 98 22.19 15.36 24.53
N ALA A 99 22.11 15.49 25.86
CA ALA A 99 21.91 16.78 26.52
C ALA A 99 23.14 17.72 26.44
N ILE A 100 24.37 17.19 26.40
CA ILE A 100 25.59 18.03 26.40
C ILE A 100 26.19 18.25 25.01
N THR A 101 25.82 17.45 24.01
CA THR A 101 26.39 17.53 22.66
C THR A 101 25.42 18.14 21.64
N LYS A 102 25.93 18.42 20.44
CA LYS A 102 25.17 18.88 19.27
C LYS A 102 25.31 17.85 18.13
N PRO A 103 24.47 17.90 17.09
CA PRO A 103 24.63 17.06 15.91
C PRO A 103 26.06 17.17 15.34
N PRO A 104 26.69 16.07 14.91
CA PRO A 104 26.12 14.72 14.73
C PRO A 104 26.11 13.84 15.99
N LEU A 105 26.78 14.22 17.08
CA LEU A 105 26.90 13.38 18.29
C LEU A 105 25.58 13.18 19.00
N SER A 106 24.75 14.22 19.11
CA SER A 106 23.43 14.11 19.73
C SER A 106 22.54 13.12 18.97
N LYS A 107 22.66 13.07 17.63
CA LYS A 107 21.96 12.11 16.78
C LYS A 107 22.42 10.69 17.08
N GLU A 108 23.74 10.44 17.12
CA GLU A 108 24.28 9.10 17.44
C GLU A 108 23.89 8.64 18.85
N ALA A 109 23.76 9.56 19.81
CA ALA A 109 23.25 9.26 21.14
C ALA A 109 21.78 8.82 21.11
N LEU A 110 20.92 9.52 20.36
CA LEU A 110 19.53 9.10 20.13
C LEU A 110 19.45 7.76 19.39
N GLU A 111 20.24 7.55 18.35
CA GLU A 111 20.28 6.26 17.64
C GLU A 111 20.67 5.11 18.58
N SER A 112 21.63 5.34 19.48
CA SER A 112 22.01 4.36 20.52
C SER A 112 20.85 4.05 21.46
N LEU A 113 20.08 5.07 21.86
CA LEU A 113 18.85 4.89 22.64
C LEU A 113 17.77 4.13 21.85
N VAL A 114 17.61 4.37 20.54
CA VAL A 114 16.70 3.62 19.66
C VAL A 114 17.06 2.14 19.66
N ARG A 115 18.35 1.79 19.58
CA ARG A 115 18.81 0.39 19.65
C ARG A 115 18.54 -0.24 21.02
N LEU A 116 18.80 0.49 22.10
CA LEU A 116 18.57 0.00 23.47
C LEU A 116 17.07 -0.16 23.79
N ALA A 117 16.22 0.77 23.37
CA ALA A 117 14.76 0.66 23.46
C ALA A 117 14.20 -0.50 22.62
N SER A 118 15.00 -1.03 21.68
CA SER A 118 14.63 -2.15 20.82
C SER A 118 15.04 -3.52 21.36
N VAL A 119 15.63 -3.59 22.55
CA VAL A 119 16.06 -4.86 23.14
C VAL A 119 14.87 -5.77 23.48
N ARG A 120 14.97 -7.04 23.08
CA ARG A 120 13.92 -8.05 23.30
C ARG A 120 13.60 -8.27 24.79
N ARG A 121 12.33 -8.56 25.08
CA ARG A 121 11.85 -8.89 26.44
C ARG A 121 12.65 -9.99 27.13
N SER A 122 13.06 -11.03 26.40
CA SER A 122 13.75 -12.20 26.96
C SER A 122 15.19 -11.94 27.41
N LEU A 123 15.75 -10.74 27.20
CA LEU A 123 17.05 -10.39 27.76
C LEU A 123 16.96 -10.11 29.27
N PHE A 124 15.85 -9.52 29.72
CA PHE A 124 15.67 -9.07 31.11
C PHE A 124 15.45 -10.27 32.04
N THR A 125 15.98 -10.18 33.25
CA THR A 125 15.93 -11.21 34.29
C THR A 125 14.50 -11.48 34.76
N ASN A 126 13.72 -10.41 34.92
CA ASN A 126 12.32 -10.45 35.34
C ASN A 126 11.59 -9.17 34.92
N ASP A 127 10.28 -9.16 35.12
CA ASP A 127 9.42 -8.02 34.76
C ASP A 127 9.74 -6.75 35.57
N ALA A 128 10.27 -6.86 36.78
CA ALA A 128 10.65 -5.72 37.60
C ALA A 128 11.89 -4.99 37.04
N ALA A 129 12.93 -5.73 36.64
CA ALA A 129 14.12 -5.17 36.00
C ALA A 129 13.77 -4.48 34.67
N ARG A 130 12.89 -5.10 33.90
CA ARG A 130 12.36 -4.55 32.65
C ARG A 130 11.52 -3.29 32.88
N SER A 131 10.65 -3.30 33.90
CA SER A 131 9.85 -2.13 34.29
C SER A 131 10.74 -0.97 34.71
N LYS A 132 11.80 -1.21 35.48
CA LYS A 132 12.79 -0.19 35.85
C LYS A 132 13.50 0.41 34.63
N PHE A 133 13.90 -0.43 33.68
CA PHE A 133 14.51 0.02 32.41
C PHE A 133 13.53 0.90 31.60
N LEU A 134 12.28 0.46 31.47
CA LEU A 134 11.24 1.20 30.76
C LEU A 134 10.90 2.53 31.46
N ALA A 135 10.82 2.56 32.79
CA ALA A 135 10.61 3.78 33.56
C ALA A 135 11.69 4.83 33.27
N HIS A 136 12.95 4.39 33.17
CA HIS A 136 14.07 5.28 32.86
C HIS A 136 14.00 5.84 31.43
N LEU A 137 13.59 5.02 30.44
CA LEU A 137 13.32 5.49 29.07
C LEU A 137 12.17 6.51 29.01
N ILE A 138 11.07 6.27 29.75
CA ILE A 138 9.94 7.20 29.81
C ILE A 138 10.39 8.53 30.43
N THR A 139 11.14 8.51 31.52
CA THR A 139 11.64 9.73 32.17
C THR A 139 12.55 10.53 31.24
N GLY A 140 13.52 9.89 30.58
CA GLY A 140 14.42 10.59 29.65
C GLY A 140 13.69 11.17 28.42
N THR A 141 12.75 10.41 27.83
CA THR A 141 11.95 10.94 26.71
C THR A 141 10.97 12.03 27.14
N LYS A 142 10.40 11.94 28.36
CA LYS A 142 9.58 12.99 28.97
C LYS A 142 10.36 14.30 29.12
N GLU A 143 11.59 14.24 29.61
CA GLU A 143 12.45 15.42 29.79
C GLU A 143 12.77 16.10 28.45
N ILE A 144 13.08 15.33 27.41
CA ILE A 144 13.29 15.86 26.05
C ILE A 144 12.02 16.54 25.53
N LEU A 145 10.84 15.94 25.73
CA LEU A 145 9.56 16.53 25.32
C LEU A 145 9.24 17.83 26.07
N GLN A 146 9.55 17.90 27.37
CA GLN A 146 9.29 19.09 28.20
C GLN A 146 10.21 20.25 27.85
N THR A 147 11.50 19.97 27.61
CA THR A 147 12.51 20.98 27.32
C THR A 147 12.54 21.40 25.86
N GLY A 148 12.13 20.50 24.94
CA GLY A 148 12.30 20.68 23.50
C GLY A 148 13.76 20.70 23.06
N GLN A 149 14.69 20.31 23.92
CA GLN A 149 16.12 20.42 23.66
C GLN A 149 16.51 19.56 22.46
N GLY A 150 17.27 20.14 21.52
CA GLY A 150 17.82 19.44 20.35
C GLY A 150 16.83 19.14 19.22
N LEU A 151 15.52 19.32 19.44
CA LEU A 151 14.46 18.99 18.49
C LEU A 151 14.24 20.02 17.37
N ALA A 152 14.97 21.14 17.39
CA ALA A 152 14.99 22.09 16.26
C ALA A 152 15.83 21.59 15.08
N ASP A 153 16.68 20.59 15.31
CA ASP A 153 17.50 19.94 14.28
C ASP A 153 16.76 18.73 13.68
N HIS A 154 16.78 18.61 12.36
CA HIS A 154 15.99 17.60 11.63
C HIS A 154 16.44 16.16 11.94
N ASP A 155 17.75 15.92 12.04
CA ASP A 155 18.30 14.59 12.30
C ASP A 155 17.96 14.12 13.71
N ASN A 156 18.15 14.99 14.71
CA ASN A 156 17.74 14.69 16.09
C ASN A 156 16.24 14.44 16.19
N TYR A 157 15.44 15.27 15.54
CA TYR A 157 13.99 15.14 15.57
C TYR A 157 13.52 13.82 14.95
N HIS A 158 14.07 13.45 13.79
CA HIS A 158 13.79 12.18 13.14
C HIS A 158 14.11 10.98 14.04
N GLU A 159 15.31 10.97 14.65
CA GLU A 159 15.72 9.90 15.56
C GLU A 159 14.90 9.86 16.85
N PHE A 160 14.46 11.01 17.34
CA PHE A 160 13.56 11.06 18.49
C PHE A 160 12.16 10.49 18.15
N CYS A 161 11.61 10.79 16.97
CA CYS A 161 10.39 10.15 16.48
C CYS A 161 10.57 8.63 16.36
N ARG A 162 11.71 8.16 15.84
CA ARG A 162 12.04 6.72 15.80
C ARG A 162 12.07 6.10 17.19
N LEU A 163 12.67 6.78 18.18
CA LEU A 163 12.73 6.33 19.57
C LEU A 163 11.33 6.18 20.17
N LEU A 164 10.47 7.18 20.03
CA LEU A 164 9.06 7.09 20.45
C LEU A 164 8.34 5.94 19.73
N GLY A 165 8.59 5.77 18.43
CA GLY A 165 8.09 4.66 17.64
C GLY A 165 8.54 3.26 18.14
N ARG A 166 9.62 3.14 18.93
CA ARG A 166 10.07 1.85 19.50
C ARG A 166 9.25 1.38 20.68
N PHE A 167 8.61 2.28 21.41
CA PHE A 167 7.77 1.90 22.55
C PHE A 167 6.66 0.93 22.11
N ARG A 168 6.11 1.14 20.90
CA ARG A 168 5.05 0.28 20.34
C ARG A 168 5.47 -1.15 20.02
N VAL A 169 6.71 -1.37 19.58
CA VAL A 169 7.18 -2.66 19.06
C VAL A 169 7.61 -3.57 20.21
N ASN A 170 8.14 -2.96 21.27
CA ASN A 170 8.85 -3.71 22.30
C ASN A 170 8.09 -3.80 23.62
N TYR A 171 7.14 -2.91 23.92
CA TYR A 171 6.46 -2.84 25.21
C TYR A 171 4.94 -2.88 25.04
N GLN A 172 4.27 -3.64 25.90
CA GLN A 172 2.81 -3.71 25.91
C GLN A 172 2.20 -2.47 26.57
N LEU A 173 0.99 -2.05 26.16
CA LEU A 173 0.30 -0.92 26.78
C LEU A 173 0.10 -1.10 28.29
N SER A 174 -0.17 -2.33 28.74
CA SER A 174 -0.25 -2.65 30.17
C SER A 174 1.05 -2.38 30.93
N GLU A 175 2.21 -2.48 30.28
CA GLU A 175 3.49 -2.12 30.91
C GLU A 175 3.63 -0.59 31.02
N LEU A 176 3.09 0.16 30.06
CA LEU A 176 3.18 1.63 30.02
C LEU A 176 2.25 2.31 31.02
N VAL A 177 0.96 1.93 31.06
CA VAL A 177 -0.03 2.60 31.91
C VAL A 177 0.23 2.43 33.40
N ASN A 178 0.96 1.37 33.78
CA ASN A 178 1.28 1.07 35.17
C ASN A 178 2.55 1.80 35.66
N LEU A 179 3.22 2.59 34.80
CA LEU A 179 4.40 3.35 35.18
C LEU A 179 4.04 4.71 35.76
N GLU A 180 4.78 5.09 36.80
CA GLU A 180 4.71 6.44 37.36
C GLU A 180 5.10 7.47 36.30
N GLY A 181 4.24 8.48 36.10
CA GLY A 181 4.47 9.54 35.11
C GLY A 181 3.97 9.26 33.69
N TYR A 182 3.33 8.10 33.44
CA TYR A 182 2.69 7.79 32.14
C TYR A 182 1.71 8.88 31.69
N SER A 183 0.85 9.37 32.59
CA SER A 183 -0.18 10.37 32.27
C SER A 183 0.39 11.68 31.71
N ASP A 184 1.45 12.19 32.31
CA ASP A 184 2.16 13.35 31.79
C ASP A 184 2.88 13.04 30.47
N TRP A 185 3.53 11.88 30.39
CA TRP A 185 4.29 11.49 29.22
C TRP A 185 3.39 11.37 27.99
N ILE A 186 2.25 10.66 28.09
CA ILE A 186 1.35 10.47 26.95
C ILE A 186 0.71 11.79 26.50
N ARG A 187 0.42 12.70 27.43
CA ARG A 187 -0.04 14.07 27.12
C ARG A 187 1.02 14.85 26.33
N LEU A 188 2.27 14.82 26.76
CA LEU A 188 3.38 15.48 26.05
C LEU A 188 3.63 14.88 24.67
N VAL A 189 3.54 13.55 24.53
CA VAL A 189 3.62 12.86 23.23
C VAL A 189 2.46 13.30 22.32
N ALA A 190 1.25 13.49 22.86
CA ALA A 190 0.10 13.98 22.09
C ALA A 190 0.30 15.42 21.62
N GLU A 191 0.74 16.32 22.51
CA GLU A 191 1.06 17.72 22.17
C GLU A 191 2.16 17.78 21.10
N PHE A 192 3.21 16.97 21.25
CA PHE A 192 4.29 16.85 20.28
C PHE A 192 3.80 16.33 18.93
N THR A 193 2.96 15.28 18.93
CA THR A 193 2.38 14.71 17.70
C THR A 193 1.53 15.75 16.97
N SER A 194 0.68 16.50 17.68
CA SER A 194 -0.14 17.55 17.10
C SER A 194 0.70 18.67 16.46
N LYS A 195 1.77 19.12 17.14
CA LYS A 195 2.72 20.10 16.56
C LYS A 195 3.43 19.55 15.32
N SER A 196 3.82 18.28 15.37
CA SER A 196 4.49 17.57 14.27
C SER A 196 3.61 17.49 13.02
N LEU A 197 2.31 17.25 13.20
CA LEU A 197 1.33 17.24 12.11
C LEU A 197 1.14 18.64 11.51
N GLN A 198 1.13 19.69 12.33
CA GLN A 198 1.03 21.08 11.85
C GLN A 198 2.28 21.51 11.07
N SER A 199 3.46 21.05 11.46
CA SER A 199 4.73 21.28 10.75
C SER A 199 5.02 20.24 9.67
N TRP A 200 4.01 19.91 8.85
CA TRP A 200 4.05 18.81 7.88
C TRP A 200 5.19 18.91 6.85
N GLN A 201 5.59 20.11 6.44
CA GLN A 201 6.70 20.32 5.49
C GLN A 201 8.05 19.86 6.03
N TRP A 202 8.24 19.98 7.35
CA TRP A 202 9.51 19.69 8.00
C TRP A 202 9.53 18.30 8.64
N ALA A 203 8.38 17.78 9.07
CA ALA A 203 8.28 16.52 9.79
C ALA A 203 7.75 15.34 8.95
N SER A 204 7.47 15.50 7.65
CA SER A 204 6.74 14.53 6.81
C SER A 204 7.25 13.09 6.92
N SER A 205 8.56 12.88 6.85
CA SER A 205 9.23 11.57 6.95
C SER A 205 9.22 10.97 8.37
N SER A 206 8.98 11.79 9.39
CA SER A 206 9.05 11.41 10.80
C SER A 206 7.67 11.18 11.43
N VAL A 207 6.62 11.81 10.88
CA VAL A 207 5.22 11.67 11.33
C VAL A 207 4.74 10.22 11.30
N PHE A 208 5.24 9.42 10.36
CA PHE A 208 4.94 7.99 10.28
C PHE A 208 5.20 7.24 11.59
N TYR A 209 6.33 7.49 12.25
CA TYR A 209 6.66 6.83 13.53
C TYR A 209 5.69 7.21 14.65
N LEU A 210 5.24 8.47 14.66
CA LEU A 210 4.29 8.97 15.66
C LEU A 210 2.90 8.37 15.44
N LEU A 211 2.36 8.44 14.22
CA LEU A 211 1.08 7.80 13.89
C LEU A 211 1.13 6.28 14.15
N GLY A 212 2.29 5.70 13.86
CA GLY A 212 2.59 4.31 14.14
C GLY A 212 2.53 3.94 15.61
N LEU A 213 3.03 4.80 16.50
CA LEU A 213 2.90 4.64 17.95
C LEU A 213 1.43 4.64 18.36
N TRP A 214 0.68 5.69 17.98
CA TRP A 214 -0.74 5.83 18.35
C TRP A 214 -1.61 4.68 17.85
N SER A 215 -1.41 4.27 16.60
CA SER A 215 -2.16 3.16 15.99
C SER A 215 -2.04 1.88 16.81
N ARG A 216 -0.82 1.56 17.26
CA ARG A 216 -0.57 0.38 18.09
C ARG A 216 -1.13 0.52 19.50
N LEU A 217 -0.97 1.68 20.14
CA LEU A 217 -1.55 1.95 21.47
C LEU A 217 -3.06 1.70 21.43
N VAL A 218 -3.76 2.27 20.45
CA VAL A 218 -5.19 2.07 20.21
C VAL A 218 -5.54 0.59 20.01
N THR A 219 -4.85 -0.13 19.12
CA THR A 219 -5.14 -1.55 18.86
C THR A 219 -4.89 -2.46 20.07
N SER A 220 -4.12 -1.98 21.05
CA SER A 220 -3.79 -2.72 22.27
C SER A 220 -4.76 -2.49 23.44
N VAL A 221 -5.57 -1.41 23.41
CA VAL A 221 -6.60 -1.10 24.42
C VAL A 221 -7.54 -2.29 24.72
N PRO A 222 -8.06 -3.03 23.72
CA PRO A 222 -8.97 -4.15 23.98
C PRO A 222 -8.35 -5.29 24.78
N TYR A 223 -7.02 -5.35 24.83
CA TYR A 223 -6.25 -6.36 25.57
C TYR A 223 -5.74 -5.83 26.90
N LEU A 224 -5.99 -4.56 27.24
CA LEU A 224 -5.60 -3.95 28.50
C LEU A 224 -6.40 -4.57 29.63
N LYS A 225 -5.71 -5.27 30.54
CA LYS A 225 -6.28 -5.85 31.75
C LYS A 225 -5.84 -5.01 32.94
N GLY A 226 -6.79 -4.46 33.69
CA GLY A 226 -6.55 -3.65 34.90
C GLY A 226 -7.34 -2.34 34.87
N ASP A 227 -7.34 -1.64 36.02
CA ASP A 227 -8.13 -0.41 36.22
C ASP A 227 -7.39 0.87 35.82
N ALA A 228 -6.12 0.77 35.41
CA ALA A 228 -5.31 1.93 35.03
C ALA A 228 -5.82 2.56 33.71
N PRO A 229 -6.16 3.87 33.69
CA PRO A 229 -6.72 4.51 32.51
C PRO A 229 -5.67 4.66 31.40
N SER A 230 -6.05 4.34 30.16
CA SER A 230 -5.17 4.48 28.99
C SER A 230 -4.97 5.94 28.57
N LEU A 231 -5.93 6.82 28.89
CA LEU A 231 -6.03 8.24 28.49
C LEU A 231 -6.09 8.48 26.97
N LEU A 232 -6.18 7.42 26.16
CA LEU A 232 -6.18 7.53 24.70
C LEU A 232 -7.46 8.17 24.16
N ASP A 233 -8.59 8.03 24.88
CA ASP A 233 -9.88 8.62 24.53
C ASP A 233 -9.87 10.15 24.44
N GLU A 234 -8.95 10.80 25.14
CA GLU A 234 -8.79 12.26 25.11
C GLU A 234 -7.96 12.75 23.90
N PHE A 235 -6.91 11.99 23.55
CA PHE A 235 -5.87 12.46 22.63
C PHE A 235 -6.04 11.94 21.21
N VAL A 236 -6.45 10.69 21.04
CA VAL A 236 -6.58 10.07 19.71
C VAL A 236 -7.54 10.82 18.79
N PRO A 237 -8.73 11.28 19.25
CA PRO A 237 -9.64 12.06 18.40
C PRO A 237 -9.00 13.36 17.90
N LYS A 238 -8.32 14.10 18.77
CA LYS A 238 -7.63 15.35 18.42
C LYS A 238 -6.52 15.12 17.39
N ILE A 239 -5.78 14.00 17.50
CA ILE A 239 -4.74 13.62 16.54
C ILE A 239 -5.35 13.24 15.19
N THR A 240 -6.46 12.50 15.20
CA THR A 240 -7.20 12.14 13.98
C THR A 240 -7.71 13.39 13.25
N GLU A 241 -8.37 14.30 13.96
CA GLU A 241 -8.86 15.57 13.43
C GLU A 241 -7.73 16.47 12.93
N GLY A 242 -6.64 16.57 13.70
CA GLY A 242 -5.44 17.32 13.32
C GLY A 242 -4.77 16.77 12.07
N PHE A 243 -4.69 15.45 11.92
CA PHE A 243 -4.16 14.83 10.69
C PHE A 243 -5.03 15.18 9.48
N ILE A 244 -6.35 15.07 9.57
CA ILE A 244 -7.25 15.40 8.45
C ILE A 244 -7.11 16.88 8.09
N THR A 245 -7.21 17.78 9.07
CA THR A 245 -7.13 19.24 8.85
C THR A 245 -5.83 19.64 8.17
N THR A 246 -4.70 19.15 8.67
CA THR A 246 -3.37 19.50 8.14
C THR A 246 -3.16 19.05 6.70
N ARG A 247 -3.75 17.92 6.27
CA ARG A 247 -3.72 17.51 4.85
C ARG A 247 -4.48 18.48 3.96
N PHE A 248 -5.59 19.03 4.42
CA PHE A 248 -6.39 19.98 3.64
C PHE A 248 -5.70 21.34 3.56
N ASP A 249 -5.07 21.76 4.66
CA ASP A 249 -4.24 22.97 4.69
C ASP A 249 -3.03 22.84 3.76
N SER A 250 -2.43 21.65 3.68
CA SER A 250 -1.30 21.39 2.77
C SER A 250 -1.68 21.56 1.29
N VAL A 251 -2.90 21.16 0.91
CA VAL A 251 -3.42 21.37 -0.46
C VAL A 251 -3.59 22.86 -0.75
N GLN A 252 -4.00 23.65 0.24
CA GLN A 252 -4.24 25.08 0.08
C GLN A 252 -2.96 25.92 0.09
N ALA A 253 -1.92 25.47 0.80
CA ALA A 253 -0.60 26.11 0.81
C ALA A 253 0.20 25.90 -0.49
N GLY A 254 -0.21 24.92 -1.32
CA GLY A 254 0.53 24.50 -2.51
C GLY A 254 1.69 23.57 -2.17
N PHE A 255 1.99 22.64 -3.08
CA PHE A 255 3.22 21.84 -3.00
C PHE A 255 4.36 22.63 -3.66
N PRO A 256 5.61 22.52 -3.17
CA PRO A 256 6.77 23.08 -3.86
C PRO A 256 6.82 22.60 -5.32
N ASP A 257 7.45 23.37 -6.23
CA ASP A 257 7.52 23.12 -7.68
C ASP A 257 8.07 21.73 -8.09
N ASP A 258 8.59 20.94 -7.15
CA ASP A 258 8.97 19.55 -7.38
C ASP A 258 7.76 18.61 -7.23
N LEU A 259 7.17 18.24 -8.37
CA LEU A 259 6.04 17.31 -8.46
C LEU A 259 6.29 15.95 -7.79
N SER A 260 7.56 15.59 -7.52
CA SER A 260 7.93 14.32 -6.90
C SER A 260 7.62 14.21 -5.39
N GLU A 261 7.30 15.34 -4.73
CA GLU A 261 7.00 15.36 -3.29
C GLU A 261 5.51 15.34 -2.94
N ASN A 262 4.60 15.43 -3.93
CA ASN A 262 3.17 15.38 -3.63
C ASN A 262 2.76 13.95 -3.21
N PRO A 263 2.23 13.75 -1.98
CA PRO A 263 1.82 12.42 -1.54
C PRO A 263 0.73 11.80 -2.42
N LEU A 264 -0.08 12.59 -3.11
CA LEU A 264 -1.11 12.05 -4.02
C LEU A 264 -0.54 11.44 -5.30
N ASP A 265 0.70 11.78 -5.68
CA ASP A 265 1.37 11.22 -6.86
C ASP A 265 2.23 10.01 -6.49
N ASN A 266 2.80 10.00 -5.28
CA ASN A 266 3.64 8.93 -4.78
C ASN A 266 2.83 7.92 -3.93
N VAL A 267 2.53 6.76 -4.52
CA VAL A 267 1.75 5.69 -3.88
C VAL A 267 2.41 5.18 -2.59
N GLU A 268 3.74 5.08 -2.55
CA GLU A 268 4.47 4.60 -1.36
C GLU A 268 4.33 5.62 -0.22
N LEU A 269 4.61 6.90 -0.49
CA LEU A 269 4.48 7.97 0.51
C LEU A 269 3.03 8.11 1.03
N LEU A 270 2.03 7.96 0.15
CA LEU A 270 0.62 7.96 0.54
C LEU A 270 0.28 6.78 1.44
N GLN A 271 0.77 5.59 1.08
CA GLN A 271 0.52 4.36 1.82
C GLN A 271 1.14 4.44 3.20
N ASP A 272 2.37 4.93 3.33
CA ASP A 272 3.07 5.12 4.60
C ASP A 272 2.25 6.03 5.52
N GLN A 273 1.76 7.17 5.00
CA GLN A 273 0.96 8.12 5.79
C GLN A 273 -0.40 7.55 6.22
N LEU A 274 -1.02 6.70 5.39
CA LEU A 274 -2.35 6.15 5.62
C LEU A 274 -2.34 4.74 6.24
N ASP A 275 -1.20 4.09 6.41
CA ASP A 275 -1.18 2.70 6.92
C ASP A 275 -1.59 2.62 8.39
N CYS A 276 -1.18 3.60 9.20
CA CYS A 276 -1.47 3.62 10.63
C CYS A 276 -2.78 4.36 10.97
N PHE A 277 -3.22 5.26 10.08
CA PHE A 277 -4.33 6.19 10.31
C PHE A 277 -5.72 5.53 10.52
N PRO A 278 -6.12 4.49 9.74
CA PRO A 278 -7.41 3.82 9.91
C PRO A 278 -7.70 3.32 11.32
N CYS A 279 -6.67 2.82 12.03
CA CYS A 279 -6.81 2.36 13.41
C CYS A 279 -7.21 3.51 14.34
N LEU A 280 -6.67 4.72 14.13
CA LEU A 280 -6.99 5.90 14.92
C LEU A 280 -8.44 6.33 14.71
N CYS A 281 -8.89 6.40 13.45
CA CYS A 281 -10.29 6.68 13.14
C CYS A 281 -11.22 5.65 13.78
N ARG A 282 -10.88 4.37 13.69
CA ARG A 282 -11.75 3.29 14.20
C ARG A 282 -11.80 3.19 15.72
N PHE A 283 -10.87 3.82 16.45
CA PHE A 283 -10.89 3.87 17.91
C PHE A 283 -12.16 4.55 18.44
N GLN A 284 -12.53 5.69 17.85
CA GLN A 284 -13.78 6.38 18.10
C GLN A 284 -14.49 6.60 16.75
N TYR A 285 -14.99 5.49 16.20
CA TYR A 285 -15.39 5.46 14.80
C TYR A 285 -16.56 6.38 14.47
N GLU A 286 -17.55 6.44 15.35
CA GLU A 286 -18.71 7.32 15.20
C GLU A 286 -18.30 8.80 15.15
N ASN A 287 -17.56 9.28 16.17
CA ASN A 287 -17.07 10.66 16.23
C ASN A 287 -16.20 11.01 15.03
N SER A 288 -15.26 10.13 14.68
CA SER A 288 -14.34 10.33 13.54
C SER A 288 -15.10 10.37 12.21
N SER A 289 -16.11 9.51 12.03
CA SER A 289 -16.93 9.46 10.82
C SER A 289 -17.79 10.71 10.69
N LEU A 290 -18.43 11.15 11.77
CA LEU A 290 -19.20 12.39 11.80
C LEU A 290 -18.34 13.61 11.46
N TYR A 291 -17.12 13.67 12.01
CA TYR A 291 -16.16 14.72 11.69
C TYR A 291 -15.79 14.72 10.20
N ILE A 292 -15.45 13.56 9.63
CA ILE A 292 -15.18 13.42 8.19
C ILE A 292 -16.39 13.89 7.39
N ILE A 293 -17.61 13.43 7.70
CA ILE A 293 -18.82 13.82 6.98
C ILE A 293 -19.03 15.34 7.02
N ASN A 294 -18.86 15.99 8.18
CA ASN A 294 -19.04 17.43 8.34
C ASN A 294 -18.03 18.26 7.52
N ILE A 295 -16.83 17.73 7.28
CA ILE A 295 -15.82 18.37 6.40
C ILE A 295 -16.13 18.11 4.92
N VAL A 296 -16.54 16.89 4.59
CA VAL A 296 -16.73 16.45 3.20
C VAL A 296 -17.97 17.09 2.58
N GLU A 297 -19.07 17.19 3.32
CA GLU A 297 -20.36 17.60 2.77
C GLU A 297 -20.33 19.01 2.14
N PRO A 298 -19.76 20.05 2.79
CA PRO A 298 -19.63 21.37 2.16
C PRO A 298 -18.75 21.36 0.90
N ILE A 299 -17.65 20.59 0.90
CA ILE A 299 -16.73 20.52 -0.25
C ILE A 299 -17.42 19.83 -1.43
N LEU A 300 -18.13 18.73 -1.15
CA LEU A 300 -18.91 18.00 -2.14
C LEU A 300 -20.03 18.87 -2.72
N GLN A 301 -20.71 19.65 -1.87
CA GLN A 301 -21.74 20.58 -2.33
C GLN A 301 -21.17 21.61 -3.30
N VAL A 302 -20.07 22.28 -2.94
CA VAL A 302 -19.41 23.26 -3.81
C VAL A 302 -18.96 22.61 -5.13
N TYR A 303 -18.37 21.41 -5.07
CA TYR A 303 -17.96 20.70 -6.29
C TYR A 303 -19.15 20.35 -7.21
N THR A 304 -20.30 20.03 -6.62
CA THR A 304 -21.55 19.72 -7.34
C THR A 304 -22.14 20.95 -8.01
N GLU A 305 -22.19 22.08 -7.30
CA GLU A 305 -22.67 23.35 -7.83
C GLU A 305 -21.79 23.84 -9.00
N ARG A 306 -20.47 23.69 -8.87
CA ARG A 306 -19.50 24.05 -9.94
C ARG A 306 -19.66 23.23 -11.21
N ALA A 307 -20.23 22.02 -11.14
CA ALA A 307 -20.52 21.23 -12.34
C ALA A 307 -21.51 21.93 -13.29
N GLN A 308 -22.41 22.75 -12.74
CA GLN A 308 -23.49 23.42 -13.46
C GLN A 308 -23.09 24.78 -14.05
N ILE A 309 -21.98 25.36 -13.58
CA ILE A 309 -21.52 26.70 -13.96
C ILE A 309 -20.47 26.57 -15.08
N GLN A 310 -20.71 27.21 -16.23
CA GLN A 310 -19.82 27.11 -17.41
C GLN A 310 -18.52 27.91 -17.29
N THR A 311 -18.41 28.81 -16.31
CA THR A 311 -17.23 29.65 -16.03
C THR A 311 -16.76 29.42 -14.60
N ALA A 312 -15.75 28.58 -14.39
CA ALA A 312 -15.10 28.41 -13.10
C ALA A 312 -13.60 28.66 -13.23
N ASP A 313 -12.99 29.18 -12.18
CA ASP A 313 -11.54 29.25 -12.05
C ASP A 313 -10.99 27.82 -11.93
N ASN A 314 -10.19 27.39 -12.91
CA ASN A 314 -9.55 26.08 -12.94
C ASN A 314 -8.64 25.86 -11.73
N SER A 315 -8.09 26.93 -11.13
CA SER A 315 -7.22 26.84 -9.95
C SER A 315 -8.00 26.41 -8.71
N GLU A 316 -9.12 27.08 -8.42
CA GLU A 316 -9.99 26.73 -7.28
C GLU A 316 -10.53 25.31 -7.40
N LEU A 317 -10.90 24.90 -8.62
CA LEU A 317 -11.43 23.58 -8.86
C LEU A 317 -10.38 22.49 -8.65
N SER A 318 -9.12 22.76 -9.01
CA SER A 318 -8.00 21.85 -8.78
C SER A 318 -7.73 21.63 -7.28
N ILE A 319 -7.89 22.68 -6.46
CA ILE A 319 -7.78 22.59 -4.99
C ILE A 319 -8.92 21.72 -4.42
N ILE A 320 -10.15 21.92 -4.91
CA ILE A 320 -11.32 21.11 -4.48
C ILE A 320 -11.11 19.63 -4.86
N GLU A 321 -10.68 19.35 -6.09
CA GLU A 321 -10.39 17.99 -6.57
C GLU A 321 -9.29 17.32 -5.72
N ALA A 322 -8.24 18.05 -5.35
CA ALA A 322 -7.18 17.53 -4.49
C ALA A 322 -7.65 17.27 -3.04
N LYS A 323 -8.49 18.14 -2.46
CA LYS A 323 -9.13 17.90 -1.14
C LYS A 323 -10.02 16.65 -1.19
N LEU A 324 -10.83 16.51 -2.25
CA LEU A 324 -11.66 15.32 -2.46
C LEU A 324 -10.82 14.06 -2.66
N ALA A 325 -9.69 14.13 -3.36
CA ALA A 325 -8.80 12.98 -3.56
C ALA A 325 -8.26 12.46 -2.20
N TRP A 326 -7.83 13.37 -1.32
CA TRP A 326 -7.43 13.02 0.05
C TRP A 326 -8.56 12.35 0.83
N ILE A 327 -9.77 12.91 0.79
CA ILE A 327 -10.95 12.32 1.45
C ILE A 327 -11.18 10.89 0.96
N VAL A 328 -11.19 10.70 -0.36
CA VAL A 328 -11.47 9.40 -0.97
C VAL A 328 -10.40 8.39 -0.58
N HIS A 329 -9.12 8.77 -0.56
CA HIS A 329 -8.03 7.91 -0.07
C HIS A 329 -8.16 7.58 1.43
N ILE A 330 -8.53 8.56 2.26
CA ILE A 330 -8.77 8.34 3.70
C ILE A 330 -9.91 7.33 3.89
N VAL A 331 -11.05 7.53 3.22
CA VAL A 331 -12.19 6.60 3.30
C VAL A 331 -11.78 5.22 2.79
N ALA A 332 -11.07 5.13 1.67
CA ALA A 332 -10.56 3.88 1.13
C ALA A 332 -9.66 3.12 2.12
N ALA A 333 -8.76 3.84 2.81
CA ALA A 333 -7.89 3.28 3.83
C ALA A 333 -8.68 2.80 5.07
N ILE A 334 -9.71 3.53 5.49
CA ILE A 334 -10.60 3.12 6.60
C ILE A 334 -11.30 1.80 6.27
N LEU A 335 -11.77 1.64 5.03
CA LEU A 335 -12.46 0.42 4.55
C LEU A 335 -11.52 -0.77 4.31
N LYS A 336 -10.23 -0.52 4.10
CA LYS A 336 -9.19 -1.57 3.97
C LYS A 336 -9.06 -2.40 5.24
N VAL A 337 -9.20 -1.77 6.41
CA VAL A 337 -9.18 -2.46 7.71
C VAL A 337 -10.58 -3.01 7.97
N LYS A 338 -10.75 -4.30 8.29
CA LYS A 338 -12.10 -4.87 8.50
C LYS A 338 -12.57 -4.83 9.95
N GLN A 339 -11.68 -4.79 10.93
CA GLN A 339 -12.06 -5.01 12.33
C GLN A 339 -11.32 -4.05 13.27
N CYS A 340 -12.10 -3.41 14.14
CA CYS A 340 -11.59 -2.81 15.38
C CYS A 340 -12.28 -3.53 16.54
N THR A 341 -11.49 -4.01 17.49
CA THR A 341 -11.97 -4.78 18.63
C THR A 341 -12.82 -3.88 19.54
N GLY A 342 -14.03 -4.31 19.89
CA GLY A 342 -14.87 -3.62 20.88
C GLY A 342 -16.16 -2.95 20.37
N CYS A 343 -16.41 -2.88 19.06
CA CYS A 343 -17.67 -2.40 18.49
C CYS A 343 -18.43 -3.52 17.77
N SER A 344 -19.77 -3.45 17.69
CA SER A 344 -20.56 -4.42 16.94
C SER A 344 -20.30 -4.28 15.43
N SER A 345 -20.25 -5.41 14.72
CA SER A 345 -20.07 -5.43 13.26
C SER A 345 -21.13 -4.59 12.54
N GLU A 346 -22.36 -4.58 13.07
CA GLU A 346 -23.49 -3.83 12.51
C GLU A 346 -23.31 -2.31 12.59
N SER A 347 -22.79 -1.79 13.70
CA SER A 347 -22.54 -0.34 13.84
C SER A 347 -21.40 0.12 12.92
N GLN A 348 -20.36 -0.71 12.76
CA GLN A 348 -19.27 -0.44 11.83
C GLN A 348 -19.76 -0.40 10.38
N GLU A 349 -20.60 -1.35 9.97
CA GLU A 349 -21.22 -1.38 8.63
C GLU A 349 -22.05 -0.11 8.33
N LEU A 350 -22.78 0.42 9.31
CA LEU A 350 -23.55 1.65 9.14
C LEU A 350 -22.65 2.86 8.89
N MET A 351 -21.55 2.99 9.65
CA MET A 351 -20.58 4.07 9.46
C MET A 351 -19.81 3.93 8.13
N ASP A 352 -19.42 2.71 7.78
CA ASP A 352 -18.81 2.41 6.48
C ASP A 352 -19.75 2.81 5.33
N ALA A 353 -21.05 2.56 5.47
CA ALA A 353 -22.05 2.98 4.49
C ALA A 353 -22.22 4.50 4.40
N GLU A 354 -22.25 5.22 5.52
CA GLU A 354 -22.35 6.68 5.53
C GLU A 354 -21.18 7.35 4.80
N LEU A 355 -19.94 6.93 5.11
CA LEU A 355 -18.72 7.43 4.47
C LEU A 355 -18.70 7.07 2.99
N SER A 356 -18.99 5.80 2.66
CA SER A 356 -19.02 5.32 1.29
C SER A 356 -20.07 6.02 0.44
N ALA A 357 -21.21 6.38 1.03
CA ALA A 357 -22.26 7.11 0.33
C ALA A 357 -21.80 8.47 -0.19
N ARG A 358 -20.91 9.17 0.54
CA ARG A 358 -20.36 10.47 0.08
C ARG A 358 -19.44 10.29 -1.11
N VAL A 359 -18.60 9.26 -1.09
CA VAL A 359 -17.73 8.92 -2.23
C VAL A 359 -18.56 8.50 -3.44
N LEU A 360 -19.62 7.70 -3.25
CA LEU A 360 -20.53 7.29 -4.33
C LEU A 360 -21.34 8.46 -4.91
N ARG A 361 -21.77 9.42 -4.08
CA ARG A 361 -22.38 10.68 -4.56
C ARG A 361 -21.41 11.51 -5.38
N LEU A 362 -20.16 11.61 -4.93
CA LEU A 362 -19.10 12.29 -5.66
C LEU A 362 -18.89 11.68 -7.04
N ILE A 363 -18.83 10.35 -7.15
CA ILE A 363 -18.66 9.65 -8.44
C ILE A 363 -19.73 10.08 -9.46
N ASN A 364 -20.98 10.19 -9.03
CA ASN A 364 -22.09 10.62 -9.89
C ASN A 364 -21.95 12.06 -10.42
N VAL A 365 -21.09 12.88 -9.81
CA VAL A 365 -20.86 14.28 -10.18
C VAL A 365 -19.54 14.45 -10.93
N THR A 366 -18.53 13.60 -10.66
CA THR A 366 -17.16 13.76 -11.20
C THR A 366 -17.09 13.82 -12.72
N ASP A 367 -18.05 13.24 -13.44
CA ASP A 367 -18.04 13.18 -14.91
C ASP A 367 -19.13 14.06 -15.56
N ASN A 368 -19.78 14.95 -14.79
CA ASN A 368 -20.87 15.79 -15.28
C ASN A 368 -20.44 17.23 -15.59
N GLY A 369 -21.15 17.84 -16.54
CA GLY A 369 -21.04 19.28 -16.82
C GLY A 369 -19.60 19.71 -17.12
N LEU A 370 -19.15 20.77 -16.45
CA LEU A 370 -17.80 21.32 -16.62
C LEU A 370 -16.69 20.28 -16.34
N HIS A 371 -16.92 19.34 -15.41
CA HIS A 371 -15.91 18.37 -14.99
C HIS A 371 -15.56 17.37 -16.11
N SER A 372 -16.47 17.13 -17.06
CA SER A 372 -16.25 16.28 -18.23
C SER A 372 -15.22 16.84 -19.22
N GLN A 373 -14.84 18.11 -19.08
CA GLN A 373 -13.85 18.75 -19.95
C GLN A 373 -12.44 18.71 -19.35
N ARG A 374 -12.30 18.18 -18.12
CA ARG A 374 -11.07 18.26 -17.31
C ARG A 374 -10.27 16.95 -17.26
N TYR A 375 -10.52 15.99 -18.15
CA TYR A 375 -9.81 14.71 -18.17
C TYR A 375 -8.28 14.85 -18.33
N GLY A 376 -7.81 15.93 -18.95
CA GLY A 376 -6.38 16.25 -19.07
C GLY A 376 -5.74 16.85 -17.81
N GLU A 377 -6.55 17.27 -16.82
CA GLU A 377 -6.05 17.96 -15.62
C GLU A 377 -5.53 16.95 -14.58
N VAL A 378 -4.33 17.21 -14.05
CA VAL A 378 -3.67 16.34 -13.07
C VAL A 378 -4.48 16.18 -11.79
N SER A 379 -5.13 17.25 -11.31
CA SER A 379 -5.97 17.23 -10.11
C SER A 379 -7.17 16.28 -10.27
N LYS A 380 -7.79 16.25 -11.46
CA LYS A 380 -8.89 15.33 -11.77
C LYS A 380 -8.39 13.90 -11.88
N GLN A 381 -7.24 13.68 -12.52
CA GLN A 381 -6.62 12.36 -12.63
C GLN A 381 -6.29 11.76 -11.25
N ARG A 382 -5.77 12.58 -10.32
CA ARG A 382 -5.55 12.18 -8.91
C ARG A 382 -6.86 11.77 -8.22
N LEU A 383 -7.92 12.55 -8.40
CA LEU A 383 -9.25 12.23 -7.85
C LEU A 383 -9.78 10.89 -8.38
N ASP A 384 -9.61 10.65 -9.67
CA ASP A 384 -10.00 9.40 -10.32
C ASP A 384 -9.20 8.20 -9.81
N ARG A 385 -7.88 8.34 -9.64
CA ARG A 385 -7.04 7.32 -8.99
C ARG A 385 -7.51 7.03 -7.57
N ALA A 386 -7.89 8.05 -6.80
CA ALA A 386 -8.44 7.87 -5.46
C ALA A 386 -9.74 7.06 -5.48
N ILE A 387 -10.66 7.37 -6.41
CA ILE A 387 -11.92 6.64 -6.61
C ILE A 387 -11.66 5.17 -6.95
N LEU A 388 -10.67 4.88 -7.80
CA LEU A 388 -10.30 3.50 -8.14
C LEU A 388 -9.75 2.75 -6.92
N THR A 389 -8.90 3.38 -6.10
CA THR A 389 -8.43 2.81 -4.82
C THR A 389 -9.59 2.54 -3.85
N PHE A 390 -10.55 3.47 -3.76
CA PHE A 390 -11.78 3.27 -2.99
C PHE A 390 -12.54 2.03 -3.46
N PHE A 391 -12.78 1.88 -4.75
CA PHE A 391 -13.48 0.71 -5.28
C PHE A 391 -12.73 -0.59 -5.00
N GLN A 392 -11.40 -0.62 -5.09
CA GLN A 392 -10.60 -1.81 -4.78
C GLN A 392 -10.78 -2.25 -3.33
N HIS A 393 -10.73 -1.32 -2.37
CA HIS A 393 -10.89 -1.64 -0.96
C HIS A 393 -12.35 -1.93 -0.59
N PHE A 394 -13.29 -1.10 -1.07
CA PHE A 394 -14.72 -1.31 -0.85
C PHE A 394 -15.14 -2.69 -1.38
N ARG A 395 -14.71 -3.07 -2.57
CA ARG A 395 -15.02 -4.37 -3.16
C ARG A 395 -14.52 -5.52 -2.29
N LYS A 396 -13.24 -5.50 -1.89
CA LYS A 396 -12.65 -6.53 -1.01
C LYS A 396 -13.42 -6.67 0.31
N SER A 397 -14.10 -5.62 0.75
CA SER A 397 -14.89 -5.62 1.97
C SER A 397 -16.34 -6.06 1.77
N TYR A 398 -17.05 -5.56 0.75
CA TYR A 398 -18.51 -5.68 0.63
C TYR A 398 -19.02 -6.23 -0.70
N VAL A 399 -18.15 -6.61 -1.64
CA VAL A 399 -18.54 -7.12 -2.97
C VAL A 399 -17.83 -8.43 -3.31
N GLY A 400 -18.60 -9.49 -3.54
CA GLY A 400 -18.09 -10.80 -3.97
C GLY A 400 -18.60 -11.96 -3.13
N ASP A 401 -18.08 -13.16 -3.40
CA ASP A 401 -18.61 -14.44 -2.93
C ASP A 401 -18.71 -14.54 -1.40
N GLN A 402 -17.83 -13.86 -0.66
CA GLN A 402 -17.84 -13.84 0.80
C GLN A 402 -18.68 -12.72 1.43
N ALA A 403 -19.09 -11.71 0.66
CA ALA A 403 -19.73 -10.49 1.19
C ALA A 403 -21.26 -10.54 1.24
N MET A 404 -21.91 -11.43 0.48
CA MET A 404 -23.38 -11.48 0.37
C MET A 404 -24.10 -11.82 1.69
N HIS A 405 -23.41 -12.43 2.65
CA HIS A 405 -24.02 -12.81 3.94
C HIS A 405 -23.66 -11.87 5.10
N SER A 406 -22.72 -10.94 4.91
CA SER A 406 -22.07 -10.16 5.98
C SER A 406 -22.14 -8.64 5.79
N SER A 407 -23.11 -8.12 5.02
CA SER A 407 -23.17 -6.67 4.69
C SER A 407 -24.60 -6.13 4.64
N LYS A 408 -25.52 -6.74 5.38
CA LYS A 408 -26.95 -6.39 5.31
C LYS A 408 -27.22 -4.95 5.76
N GLN A 409 -26.57 -4.51 6.84
CA GLN A 409 -26.80 -3.16 7.37
C GLN A 409 -26.20 -2.10 6.45
N LEU A 410 -25.04 -2.41 5.86
CA LEU A 410 -24.41 -1.55 4.85
C LEU A 410 -25.37 -1.30 3.67
N TYR A 411 -25.90 -2.36 3.03
CA TYR A 411 -26.81 -2.21 1.89
C TYR A 411 -28.16 -1.59 2.28
N ALA A 412 -28.67 -1.83 3.48
CA ALA A 412 -29.87 -1.16 3.98
C ALA A 412 -29.64 0.36 4.04
N ARG A 413 -28.52 0.80 4.62
CA ARG A 413 -28.20 2.23 4.73
C ARG A 413 -27.89 2.87 3.38
N LEU A 414 -27.15 2.18 2.50
CA LEU A 414 -26.90 2.65 1.13
C LEU A 414 -28.19 2.73 0.30
N SER A 415 -29.17 1.86 0.55
CA SER A 415 -30.49 1.94 -0.06
C SER A 415 -31.23 3.21 0.35
N GLU A 416 -31.19 3.59 1.63
CA GLU A 416 -31.82 4.81 2.13
C GLU A 416 -31.16 6.07 1.56
N LEU A 417 -29.83 6.08 1.47
CA LEU A 417 -29.07 7.27 1.06
C LEU A 417 -29.01 7.45 -0.47
N LEU A 418 -28.89 6.36 -1.23
CA LEU A 418 -28.59 6.38 -2.67
C LEU A 418 -29.47 5.45 -3.52
N GLY A 419 -30.37 4.67 -2.92
CA GLY A 419 -31.15 3.65 -3.62
C GLY A 419 -30.35 2.40 -3.99
N LEU A 420 -29.11 2.26 -3.51
CA LEU A 420 -28.22 1.12 -3.79
C LEU A 420 -28.47 0.00 -2.77
N HIS A 421 -29.42 -0.87 -3.09
CA HIS A 421 -29.88 -1.93 -2.19
C HIS A 421 -29.17 -3.28 -2.36
N ASP A 422 -28.38 -3.45 -3.43
CA ASP A 422 -27.68 -4.71 -3.68
C ASP A 422 -26.32 -4.53 -4.37
N GLN A 423 -25.59 -5.64 -4.43
CA GLN A 423 -24.29 -5.72 -5.09
C GLN A 423 -24.39 -5.46 -6.61
N PHE A 424 -25.52 -5.77 -7.25
CA PHE A 424 -25.67 -5.64 -8.69
C PHE A 424 -25.71 -4.17 -9.11
N LEU A 425 -26.48 -3.34 -8.40
CA LEU A 425 -26.51 -1.90 -8.63
C LEU A 425 -25.16 -1.24 -8.36
N LEU A 426 -24.46 -1.68 -7.32
CA LEU A 426 -23.12 -1.17 -7.05
C LEU A 426 -22.12 -1.54 -8.15
N LEU A 427 -22.15 -2.79 -8.64
CA LEU A 427 -21.35 -3.20 -9.80
C LEU A 427 -21.66 -2.35 -11.03
N ASN A 428 -22.92 -1.94 -11.23
CA ASN A 428 -23.28 -1.03 -12.32
C ASN A 428 -22.58 0.32 -12.19
N VAL A 429 -22.52 0.90 -10.98
CA VAL A 429 -21.78 2.16 -10.72
C VAL A 429 -20.28 1.99 -11.01
N ILE A 430 -19.67 0.91 -10.50
CA ILE A 430 -18.24 0.64 -10.70
C ILE A 430 -17.91 0.48 -12.18
N VAL A 431 -18.69 -0.32 -12.91
CA VAL A 431 -18.47 -0.56 -14.34
C VAL A 431 -18.76 0.70 -15.15
N GLY A 432 -19.77 1.49 -14.79
CA GLY A 432 -20.04 2.78 -15.40
C GLY A 432 -18.81 3.68 -15.34
N LYS A 433 -18.17 3.76 -14.17
CA LYS A 433 -16.94 4.54 -14.00
C LYS A 433 -15.75 3.94 -14.78
N ILE A 434 -15.58 2.62 -14.79
CA ILE A 434 -14.58 1.94 -15.61
C ILE A 434 -14.74 2.31 -17.09
N ALA A 435 -15.97 2.24 -17.61
CA ALA A 435 -16.26 2.56 -19.01
C ALA A 435 -15.92 4.02 -19.34
N THR A 436 -16.33 4.96 -18.48
CA THR A 436 -15.98 6.38 -18.61
C THR A 436 -14.46 6.58 -18.62
N ASN A 437 -13.73 5.94 -17.70
CA ASN A 437 -12.29 6.13 -17.60
C ASN A 437 -11.55 5.60 -18.84
N LEU A 438 -11.91 4.41 -19.30
CA LEU A 438 -11.35 3.81 -20.53
C LEU A 438 -11.67 4.63 -21.79
N LYS A 439 -12.78 5.37 -21.79
CA LYS A 439 -13.20 6.19 -22.94
C LYS A 439 -12.48 7.54 -23.01
N TYR A 440 -12.25 8.20 -21.87
CA TYR A 440 -11.81 9.60 -21.86
C TYR A 440 -10.38 9.86 -21.35
N TYR A 441 -9.78 8.99 -20.53
CA TYR A 441 -8.40 9.17 -20.02
C TYR A 441 -7.34 8.59 -20.97
N THR A 442 -7.46 8.87 -22.28
CA THR A 442 -6.70 8.20 -23.34
C THR A 442 -5.19 8.40 -23.24
N GLU A 443 -4.74 9.52 -22.66
CA GLU A 443 -3.33 9.92 -22.56
C GLU A 443 -2.68 9.56 -21.21
N ASN A 444 -3.46 9.28 -20.17
CA ASN A 444 -2.93 8.95 -18.84
C ASN A 444 -2.87 7.44 -18.62
N GLY A 445 -1.68 6.87 -18.84
CA GLY A 445 -1.43 5.44 -18.66
C GLY A 445 -1.68 4.91 -17.25
N GLU A 446 -1.46 5.72 -16.20
CA GLU A 446 -1.64 5.30 -14.81
C GLU A 446 -3.12 5.08 -14.46
N VAL A 447 -4.00 6.02 -14.86
CA VAL A 447 -5.45 5.90 -14.66
C VAL A 447 -5.99 4.69 -15.42
N ILE A 448 -5.53 4.49 -16.66
CA ILE A 448 -5.92 3.34 -17.48
C ILE A 448 -5.46 2.02 -16.84
N ASP A 449 -4.18 1.92 -16.44
CA ASP A 449 -3.64 0.70 -15.83
C ASP A 449 -4.37 0.34 -14.53
N HIS A 450 -4.65 1.34 -13.69
CA HIS A 450 -5.40 1.15 -12.44
C HIS A 450 -6.86 0.75 -12.70
N THR A 451 -7.51 1.38 -13.68
CA THR A 451 -8.88 1.04 -14.13
C THR A 451 -8.95 -0.39 -14.62
N LEU A 452 -7.99 -0.82 -15.44
CA LEU A 452 -7.92 -2.18 -15.96
C LEU A 452 -7.59 -3.21 -14.89
N SER A 453 -6.75 -2.87 -13.91
CA SER A 453 -6.49 -3.74 -12.76
C SER A 453 -7.79 -4.01 -11.99
N LEU A 454 -8.57 -2.96 -11.68
CA LEU A 454 -9.86 -3.12 -11.02
C LEU A 454 -10.84 -3.95 -11.86
N PHE A 455 -10.91 -3.68 -13.17
CA PHE A 455 -11.81 -4.42 -14.06
C PHE A 455 -11.44 -5.90 -14.15
N LEU A 456 -10.16 -6.22 -14.26
CA LEU A 456 -9.65 -7.59 -14.26
C LEU A 456 -9.98 -8.33 -12.96
N GLU A 457 -9.75 -7.69 -11.81
CA GLU A 457 -10.08 -8.26 -10.50
C GLU A 457 -11.57 -8.61 -10.38
N LEU A 458 -12.45 -7.76 -10.92
CA LEU A 458 -13.89 -8.00 -10.96
C LEU A 458 -14.27 -9.13 -11.92
N ALA A 459 -13.70 -9.15 -13.13
CA ALA A 459 -14.01 -10.14 -14.16
C ALA A 459 -13.50 -11.55 -13.80
N SER A 460 -12.36 -11.64 -13.12
CA SER A 460 -11.76 -12.91 -12.70
C SER A 460 -12.54 -13.64 -11.59
N GLY A 461 -13.40 -12.94 -10.86
CA GLY A 461 -14.24 -13.54 -9.81
C GLY A 461 -15.46 -14.23 -10.42
N TYR A 462 -15.77 -15.46 -10.01
CA TYR A 462 -16.81 -16.25 -10.66
C TYR A 462 -18.22 -15.65 -10.53
N MET A 463 -18.69 -15.33 -9.31
CA MET A 463 -20.04 -14.73 -9.17
C MET A 463 -20.09 -13.28 -9.64
N THR A 464 -19.02 -12.52 -9.38
CA THR A 464 -18.90 -11.12 -9.83
C THR A 464 -18.91 -11.06 -11.35
N GLY A 465 -18.14 -11.89 -12.04
CA GLY A 465 -18.17 -12.03 -13.50
C GLY A 465 -19.55 -12.39 -14.06
N LYS A 466 -20.28 -13.31 -13.42
CA LYS A 466 -21.66 -13.64 -13.84
C LYS A 466 -22.64 -12.46 -13.69
N LEU A 467 -22.48 -11.66 -12.64
CA LEU A 467 -23.27 -10.43 -12.47
C LEU A 467 -22.86 -9.36 -13.48
N LEU A 468 -21.55 -9.23 -13.75
CA LEU A 468 -21.02 -8.31 -14.75
C LEU A 468 -21.64 -8.56 -16.13
N LEU A 469 -21.73 -9.83 -16.57
CA LEU A 469 -22.33 -10.18 -17.87
C LEU A 469 -23.80 -9.76 -18.02
N LYS A 470 -24.52 -9.52 -16.91
CA LYS A 470 -25.90 -9.02 -16.96
C LYS A 470 -25.99 -7.52 -17.21
N LEU A 471 -24.93 -6.76 -16.90
CA LEU A 471 -24.88 -5.31 -17.03
C LEU A 471 -24.75 -4.90 -18.50
N ASP A 472 -25.58 -3.95 -18.93
CA ASP A 472 -25.58 -3.49 -20.32
C ASP A 472 -24.27 -2.78 -20.70
N THR A 473 -23.64 -2.09 -19.75
CA THR A 473 -22.31 -1.49 -19.95
C THR A 473 -21.25 -2.55 -20.28
N VAL A 474 -21.28 -3.71 -19.61
CA VAL A 474 -20.33 -4.81 -19.90
C VAL A 474 -20.61 -5.42 -21.27
N LYS A 475 -21.89 -5.69 -21.58
CA LYS A 475 -22.28 -6.17 -22.92
C LYS A 475 -21.83 -5.20 -24.01
N PHE A 476 -21.98 -3.89 -23.76
CA PHE A 476 -21.52 -2.85 -24.68
C PHE A 476 -20.01 -2.91 -24.87
N ILE A 477 -19.22 -2.97 -23.78
CA ILE A 477 -17.76 -3.08 -23.85
C ILE A 477 -17.36 -4.34 -24.64
N VAL A 478 -17.94 -5.51 -24.34
CA VAL A 478 -17.64 -6.77 -25.02
C VAL A 478 -18.01 -6.73 -26.51
N ALA A 479 -19.09 -6.05 -26.89
CA ALA A 479 -19.48 -5.91 -28.30
C ALA A 479 -18.67 -4.84 -29.06
N HIS A 480 -18.19 -3.80 -28.38
CA HIS A 480 -17.62 -2.59 -28.99
C HIS A 480 -16.19 -2.28 -28.52
N HIS A 481 -15.34 -3.29 -28.33
CA HIS A 481 -14.00 -3.19 -27.74
C HIS A 481 -12.90 -2.66 -28.71
N THR A 482 -13.26 -1.79 -29.66
CA THR A 482 -12.33 -1.22 -30.64
C THR A 482 -11.88 0.18 -30.26
N ARG A 483 -10.86 0.70 -30.97
CA ARG A 483 -10.36 2.07 -30.80
C ARG A 483 -11.42 3.16 -31.05
N GLU A 484 -12.49 2.85 -31.77
CA GLU A 484 -13.59 3.80 -32.04
C GLU A 484 -14.35 4.16 -30.76
N HIS A 485 -14.43 3.22 -29.80
CA HIS A 485 -15.09 3.42 -28.52
C HIS A 485 -14.11 3.56 -27.36
N PHE A 486 -12.90 3.02 -27.49
CA PHE A 486 -11.84 3.05 -26.49
C PHE A 486 -10.53 3.56 -27.10
N PRO A 487 -10.34 4.89 -27.22
CA PRO A 487 -9.24 5.46 -28.00
C PRO A 487 -7.85 5.17 -27.40
N PHE A 488 -7.75 4.81 -26.12
CA PHE A 488 -6.47 4.40 -25.48
C PHE A 488 -5.81 3.18 -26.17
N LEU A 489 -6.58 2.41 -26.96
CA LEU A 489 -6.07 1.25 -27.71
C LEU A 489 -5.17 1.63 -28.90
N GLU A 490 -5.21 2.89 -29.34
CA GLU A 490 -4.39 3.43 -30.43
C GLU A 490 -2.99 3.85 -29.95
N GLU A 491 -2.88 4.27 -28.69
CA GLU A 491 -1.62 4.78 -28.12
C GLU A 491 -0.62 3.63 -27.85
N TYR A 492 0.56 3.70 -28.48
CA TYR A 492 1.57 2.64 -28.36
C TYR A 492 2.12 2.51 -26.93
N ARG A 493 2.15 3.61 -26.16
CA ARG A 493 2.56 3.64 -24.75
C ARG A 493 1.69 2.72 -23.89
N CYS A 494 0.41 2.54 -24.24
CA CYS A 494 -0.57 1.72 -23.54
C CYS A 494 -0.57 0.25 -24.00
N SER A 495 0.48 -0.25 -24.67
CA SER A 495 0.50 -1.62 -25.22
C SER A 495 0.34 -2.73 -24.17
N ARG A 496 0.83 -2.51 -22.94
CA ARG A 496 0.59 -3.43 -21.82
C ARG A 496 -0.86 -3.39 -21.36
N SER A 497 -1.41 -2.19 -21.20
CA SER A 497 -2.81 -1.91 -20.87
C SER A 497 -3.76 -2.55 -21.88
N ARG A 498 -3.46 -2.45 -23.18
CA ARG A 498 -4.20 -3.13 -24.26
C ARG A 498 -4.23 -4.65 -24.05
N THR A 499 -3.10 -5.26 -23.71
CA THR A 499 -3.06 -6.71 -23.41
C THR A 499 -3.94 -7.05 -22.21
N THR A 500 -3.87 -6.26 -21.13
CA THR A 500 -4.70 -6.44 -19.93
C THR A 500 -6.19 -6.28 -20.23
N PHE A 501 -6.58 -5.30 -21.05
CA PHE A 501 -7.96 -5.09 -21.46
C PHE A 501 -8.54 -6.33 -22.16
N TYR A 502 -7.84 -6.85 -23.17
CA TYR A 502 -8.28 -8.06 -23.87
C TYR A 502 -8.18 -9.33 -23.02
N TYR A 503 -7.27 -9.37 -22.05
CA TYR A 503 -7.24 -10.43 -21.05
C TYR A 503 -8.49 -10.40 -20.15
N THR A 504 -8.91 -9.23 -19.71
CA THR A 504 -10.17 -9.03 -18.96
C THR A 504 -11.39 -9.41 -19.79
N LEU A 505 -11.45 -9.01 -21.07
CA LEU A 505 -12.55 -9.40 -21.96
C LEU A 505 -12.58 -10.91 -22.21
N GLY A 506 -11.42 -11.54 -22.35
CA GLY A 506 -11.32 -13.00 -22.47
C GLY A 506 -12.01 -13.72 -21.32
N TRP A 507 -11.80 -13.27 -20.07
CA TRP A 507 -12.50 -13.82 -18.90
C TRP A 507 -14.03 -13.75 -19.03
N LEU A 508 -14.56 -12.61 -19.49
CA LEU A 508 -15.99 -12.40 -19.65
C LEU A 508 -16.57 -13.23 -20.81
N ILE A 509 -15.92 -13.20 -21.97
CA ILE A 509 -16.34 -13.94 -23.18
C ILE A 509 -16.42 -15.44 -22.89
N PHE A 510 -15.38 -15.99 -22.24
CA PHE A 510 -15.34 -17.42 -21.94
C PHE A 510 -16.30 -17.82 -20.81
N MET A 511 -16.74 -16.89 -19.98
CA MET A 511 -17.68 -17.16 -18.89
C MET A 511 -19.14 -17.29 -19.35
N GLU A 512 -19.53 -16.65 -20.46
CA GLU A 512 -20.88 -16.75 -21.03
C GLU A 512 -21.20 -18.15 -21.59
N ASP A 513 -20.17 -18.96 -21.83
CA ASP A 513 -20.23 -20.36 -22.27
C ASP A 513 -21.05 -20.60 -23.56
N SER A 514 -21.10 -19.60 -24.45
CA SER A 514 -21.85 -19.62 -25.71
C SER A 514 -20.93 -19.47 -26.93
N THR A 515 -21.02 -20.41 -27.88
CA THR A 515 -20.25 -20.35 -29.14
C THR A 515 -20.68 -19.20 -30.05
N VAL A 516 -21.95 -18.82 -30.00
CA VAL A 516 -22.50 -17.71 -30.78
C VAL A 516 -22.01 -16.38 -30.20
N ALA A 517 -22.06 -16.23 -28.87
CA ALA A 517 -21.55 -15.05 -28.20
C ALA A 517 -20.05 -14.88 -28.44
N PHE A 518 -19.28 -15.98 -28.32
CA PHE A 518 -17.86 -15.99 -28.65
C PHE A 518 -17.59 -15.47 -30.07
N LYS A 519 -18.28 -15.99 -31.08
CA LYS A 519 -18.09 -15.53 -32.47
C LYS A 519 -18.42 -14.05 -32.63
N SER A 520 -19.54 -13.59 -32.08
CA SER A 520 -19.93 -12.17 -32.14
C SER A 520 -18.91 -11.26 -31.44
N SER A 521 -18.35 -11.70 -30.30
CA SER A 521 -17.27 -10.96 -29.63
C SER A 521 -15.94 -10.98 -30.39
N MET A 522 -15.72 -11.92 -31.31
CA MET A 522 -14.50 -11.97 -32.14
C MET A 522 -14.65 -11.20 -33.47
N ASP A 523 -15.86 -10.81 -33.85
CA ASP A 523 -16.13 -10.11 -35.12
C ASP A 523 -15.27 -8.85 -35.33
N PRO A 524 -15.03 -7.98 -34.32
CA PRO A 524 -14.16 -6.83 -34.50
C PRO A 524 -12.71 -7.21 -34.86
N LEU A 525 -12.17 -8.29 -34.27
CA LEU A 525 -10.83 -8.81 -34.59
C LEU A 525 -10.82 -9.45 -35.99
N LEU A 526 -11.90 -10.14 -36.34
CA LEU A 526 -12.07 -10.72 -37.67
C LEU A 526 -12.02 -9.63 -38.77
N GLN A 527 -12.62 -8.46 -38.52
CA GLN A 527 -12.51 -7.33 -39.45
C GLN A 527 -11.07 -6.85 -39.62
N VAL A 528 -10.24 -6.88 -38.56
CA VAL A 528 -8.82 -6.54 -38.65
C VAL A 528 -8.08 -7.58 -39.49
N PHE A 529 -8.35 -8.87 -39.29
CA PHE A 529 -7.81 -9.94 -40.13
C PHE A 529 -8.17 -9.73 -41.61
N ASN A 530 -9.44 -9.48 -41.94
CA ASN A 530 -9.89 -9.25 -43.31
C ASN A 530 -9.23 -8.02 -43.97
N ARG A 531 -9.02 -6.94 -43.19
CA ARG A 531 -8.29 -5.74 -43.66
C ARG A 531 -6.81 -6.05 -43.94
N LEU A 532 -6.16 -6.82 -43.09
CA LEU A 532 -4.76 -7.23 -43.27
C LEU A 532 -4.59 -8.18 -44.47
N GLU A 533 -5.53 -9.10 -44.67
CA GLU A 533 -5.53 -10.04 -45.80
C GLU A 533 -5.70 -9.34 -47.15
N SER A 534 -6.59 -8.34 -47.20
CA SER A 534 -6.81 -7.52 -48.40
C SER A 534 -5.71 -6.50 -48.67
N THR A 535 -4.71 -6.36 -47.78
CA THR A 535 -3.61 -5.40 -47.95
C THR A 535 -2.54 -5.91 -48.93
N PRO A 536 -2.22 -5.14 -49.99
CA PRO A 536 -1.12 -5.42 -50.91
C PRO A 536 0.23 -5.64 -50.22
N GLU A 537 1.04 -6.57 -50.74
CA GLU A 537 2.36 -6.92 -50.16
C GLU A 537 3.34 -5.74 -50.08
N THR A 538 3.23 -4.79 -51.01
CA THR A 538 4.07 -3.58 -51.04
C THR A 538 3.82 -2.66 -49.84
N MET A 539 2.62 -2.69 -49.26
CA MET A 539 2.26 -1.89 -48.09
C MET A 539 2.50 -2.63 -46.77
N PHE A 540 2.89 -3.91 -46.79
CA PHE A 540 3.06 -4.69 -45.56
C PHE A 540 4.21 -4.21 -44.65
N ARG A 541 5.09 -3.36 -45.19
CA ARG A 541 6.20 -2.72 -44.47
C ARG A 541 5.87 -1.34 -43.93
N THR A 542 4.67 -0.80 -44.17
CA THR A 542 4.28 0.49 -43.61
C THR A 542 4.05 0.39 -42.10
N ASP A 543 4.26 1.50 -41.39
CA ASP A 543 4.04 1.52 -39.95
C ASP A 543 2.56 1.32 -39.60
N THR A 544 1.63 1.69 -40.50
CA THR A 544 0.19 1.43 -40.31
C THR A 544 -0.14 -0.06 -40.25
N VAL A 545 0.39 -0.87 -41.16
CA VAL A 545 0.18 -2.34 -41.15
C VAL A 545 0.91 -2.98 -39.98
N LYS A 546 2.13 -2.49 -39.66
CA LYS A 546 2.88 -2.94 -38.48
C LYS A 546 2.08 -2.72 -37.20
N TYR A 547 1.56 -1.51 -36.96
CA TYR A 547 0.80 -1.22 -35.74
C TYR A 547 -0.50 -2.01 -35.67
N ALA A 548 -1.18 -2.22 -36.79
CA ALA A 548 -2.36 -3.08 -36.85
C ALA A 548 -2.02 -4.54 -36.48
N LEU A 549 -0.92 -5.09 -36.99
CA LEU A 549 -0.49 -6.44 -36.67
C LEU A 549 -0.03 -6.58 -35.21
N VAL A 550 0.81 -5.66 -34.72
CA VAL A 550 1.27 -5.65 -33.32
C VAL A 550 0.08 -5.54 -32.37
N GLY A 551 -0.88 -4.66 -32.69
CA GLY A 551 -2.12 -4.51 -31.95
C GLY A 551 -2.93 -5.81 -31.91
N LEU A 552 -3.18 -6.42 -33.08
CA LEU A 552 -3.88 -7.70 -33.17
C LEU A 552 -3.19 -8.81 -32.36
N MET A 553 -1.85 -8.86 -32.37
CA MET A 553 -1.11 -9.85 -31.57
C MET A 553 -1.25 -9.61 -30.07
N ARG A 554 -1.32 -8.35 -29.64
CA ARG A 554 -1.58 -7.99 -28.24
C ARG A 554 -2.98 -8.39 -27.81
N ASP A 555 -3.97 -8.18 -28.68
CA ASP A 555 -5.38 -8.52 -28.44
C ASP A 555 -5.56 -10.04 -28.29
N LEU A 556 -5.05 -10.79 -29.27
CA LEU A 556 -5.07 -12.26 -29.24
C LEU A 556 -4.30 -12.83 -28.06
N ARG A 557 -3.16 -12.23 -27.72
CA ARG A 557 -2.39 -12.63 -26.54
C ARG A 557 -3.22 -12.46 -25.26
N GLY A 558 -3.90 -11.33 -25.09
CA GLY A 558 -4.78 -11.09 -23.94
C GLY A 558 -5.88 -12.14 -23.85
N ILE A 559 -6.63 -12.34 -24.94
CA ILE A 559 -7.71 -13.34 -24.98
C ILE A 559 -7.17 -14.75 -24.70
N ALA A 560 -6.06 -15.14 -25.32
CA ALA A 560 -5.44 -16.44 -25.11
C ALA A 560 -5.00 -16.66 -23.66
N MET A 561 -4.51 -15.62 -22.97
CA MET A 561 -4.16 -15.72 -21.55
C MET A 561 -5.37 -16.08 -20.66
N ALA A 562 -6.60 -15.77 -21.08
CA ALA A 562 -7.82 -16.10 -20.35
C ALA A 562 -8.33 -17.53 -20.58
N THR A 563 -7.70 -18.33 -21.46
CA THR A 563 -8.12 -19.72 -21.68
C THR A 563 -7.67 -20.60 -20.51
N ASN A 564 -8.57 -20.85 -19.57
CA ASN A 564 -8.32 -21.63 -18.35
C ASN A 564 -8.72 -23.11 -18.45
N SER A 565 -9.26 -23.57 -19.59
CA SER A 565 -9.74 -24.94 -19.76
C SER A 565 -9.50 -25.44 -21.18
N ARG A 566 -9.56 -26.77 -21.37
CA ARG A 566 -9.48 -27.39 -22.70
C ARG A 566 -10.58 -26.88 -23.65
N ARG A 567 -11.77 -26.57 -23.11
CA ARG A 567 -12.90 -26.08 -23.90
C ARG A 567 -12.65 -24.66 -24.40
N THR A 568 -12.27 -23.74 -23.51
CA THR A 568 -12.03 -22.34 -23.87
C THR A 568 -10.82 -22.19 -24.80
N TYR A 569 -9.78 -22.99 -24.58
CA TYR A 569 -8.69 -23.15 -25.54
C TYR A 569 -9.17 -23.67 -26.89
N GLY A 570 -10.00 -24.73 -26.91
CA GLY A 570 -10.57 -25.29 -28.13
C GLY A 570 -11.35 -24.27 -28.96
N LEU A 571 -12.22 -23.47 -28.32
CA LEU A 571 -12.98 -22.41 -29.00
C LEU A 571 -12.07 -21.40 -29.71
N LEU A 572 -11.03 -20.93 -29.01
CA LEU A 572 -10.07 -20.00 -29.59
C LEU A 572 -9.23 -20.64 -30.70
N PHE A 573 -8.78 -21.88 -30.47
CA PHE A 573 -7.97 -22.61 -31.43
C PHE A 573 -8.73 -22.89 -32.73
N ASP A 574 -9.98 -23.36 -32.64
CA ASP A 574 -10.83 -23.66 -33.80
C ASP A 574 -11.21 -22.40 -34.59
N TRP A 575 -11.29 -21.25 -33.92
CA TRP A 575 -11.49 -19.95 -34.58
C TRP A 575 -10.23 -19.47 -35.29
N LEU A 576 -9.05 -19.64 -34.68
CA LEU A 576 -7.78 -19.16 -35.23
C LEU A 576 -7.21 -20.09 -36.33
N TYR A 577 -7.22 -21.39 -36.10
CA TYR A 577 -6.63 -22.40 -36.98
C TYR A 577 -7.71 -23.18 -37.75
N PRO A 578 -7.56 -23.40 -39.07
CA PRO A 578 -6.44 -22.93 -39.93
C PRO A 578 -6.67 -21.54 -40.54
N ALA A 579 -7.88 -20.99 -40.40
CA ALA A 579 -8.39 -19.87 -41.22
C ALA A 579 -7.51 -18.61 -41.18
N HIS A 580 -7.01 -18.24 -40.00
CA HIS A 580 -6.28 -16.98 -39.79
C HIS A 580 -4.76 -17.15 -39.68
N MET A 581 -4.24 -18.38 -39.78
CA MET A 581 -2.80 -18.63 -39.75
C MET A 581 -2.01 -18.08 -40.96
N PRO A 582 -2.52 -18.10 -42.20
CA PRO A 582 -1.77 -17.60 -43.37
C PRO A 582 -1.33 -16.14 -43.23
N ILE A 583 -2.19 -15.28 -42.68
CA ILE A 583 -1.88 -13.86 -42.48
C ILE A 583 -0.87 -13.64 -41.35
N LEU A 584 -0.87 -14.48 -40.31
CA LEU A 584 0.17 -14.46 -39.27
C LEU A 584 1.53 -14.87 -39.83
N LEU A 585 1.58 -15.91 -40.67
CA LEU A 585 2.80 -16.33 -41.36
C LEU A 585 3.32 -15.25 -42.31
N LYS A 586 2.43 -14.56 -43.03
CA LYS A 586 2.76 -13.38 -43.85
C LYS A 586 3.35 -12.26 -42.98
N GLY A 587 2.75 -11.96 -41.82
CA GLY A 587 3.29 -10.99 -40.87
C GLY A 587 4.70 -11.32 -40.38
N ILE A 588 4.94 -12.58 -40.00
CA ILE A 588 6.25 -13.04 -39.50
C ILE A 588 7.32 -12.96 -40.58
N SER A 589 7.01 -13.40 -41.81
CA SER A 589 7.98 -13.41 -42.93
C SER A 589 8.38 -12.01 -43.38
N HIS A 590 7.45 -11.07 -43.45
CA HIS A 590 7.73 -9.70 -43.91
C HIS A 590 8.31 -8.77 -42.84
N LEU A 591 8.11 -9.07 -41.55
CA LEU A 591 8.58 -8.26 -40.41
C LEU A 591 9.67 -8.96 -39.58
N ALA A 592 10.28 -10.02 -40.10
CA ALA A 592 11.28 -10.83 -39.41
C ALA A 592 12.48 -10.01 -38.90
N ASP A 593 12.83 -8.91 -39.59
CA ASP A 593 14.02 -8.09 -39.29
C ASP A 593 13.79 -7.02 -38.22
N ARG A 594 12.56 -6.82 -37.72
CA ARG A 594 12.24 -5.81 -36.70
C ARG A 594 12.13 -6.45 -35.30
N PRO A 595 12.88 -6.00 -34.27
CA PRO A 595 12.89 -6.63 -32.94
C PRO A 595 11.57 -6.47 -32.15
N GLU A 596 10.79 -5.42 -32.43
CA GLU A 596 9.51 -5.12 -31.76
C GLU A 596 8.41 -6.15 -32.05
N THR A 597 8.46 -6.83 -33.19
CA THR A 597 7.55 -7.95 -33.53
C THR A 597 8.02 -9.29 -32.95
N ARG A 598 9.24 -9.37 -32.38
CA ARG A 598 9.85 -10.58 -31.82
C ARG A 598 9.82 -10.67 -30.30
N SER A 599 9.33 -9.66 -29.57
CA SER A 599 9.63 -9.46 -28.13
C SER A 599 9.66 -10.78 -27.33
N ARG A 600 10.88 -11.24 -27.02
CA ARG A 600 11.16 -12.39 -26.15
C ARG A 600 10.80 -11.99 -24.73
N GLU A 601 9.64 -12.40 -24.26
CA GLU A 601 9.46 -12.56 -22.82
C GLU A 601 10.35 -13.71 -22.37
N LYS A 602 11.35 -13.39 -21.54
CA LYS A 602 12.10 -14.39 -20.78
C LYS A 602 11.12 -15.07 -19.82
N ALA A 603 10.48 -16.14 -20.28
CA ALA A 603 9.87 -17.11 -19.39
C ALA A 603 10.98 -17.75 -18.56
N LYS A 604 11.17 -17.27 -17.33
CA LYS A 604 11.84 -18.06 -16.29
C LYS A 604 10.91 -19.24 -15.99
N ALA A 605 11.05 -20.32 -16.74
CA ALA A 605 10.53 -21.61 -16.32
C ALA A 605 11.37 -22.04 -15.10
N GLN A 606 10.81 -21.88 -13.91
CA GLN A 606 11.16 -22.76 -12.79
C GLN A 606 10.75 -24.17 -13.23
N VAL A 607 11.71 -24.91 -13.77
CA VAL A 607 11.61 -26.36 -13.86
C VAL A 607 11.69 -26.87 -12.42
N SER A 608 10.52 -27.08 -11.82
CA SER A 608 10.41 -27.97 -10.67
C SER A 608 10.83 -29.36 -11.13
N SER A 609 11.96 -29.82 -10.60
CA SER A 609 12.41 -31.19 -10.73
C SER A 609 11.38 -32.11 -10.08
N HIS A 610 10.46 -32.68 -10.86
CA HIS A 610 9.80 -33.92 -10.53
C HIS A 610 10.27 -34.95 -11.55
N GLY A 611 11.15 -35.83 -11.05
CA GLY A 611 11.79 -36.87 -11.84
C GLY A 611 10.74 -37.79 -12.47
N ILE A 612 10.87 -37.98 -13.77
CA ILE A 612 10.28 -39.10 -14.49
C ILE A 612 11.09 -40.34 -14.08
N PRO A 613 10.48 -41.41 -13.52
CA PRO A 613 11.18 -42.67 -13.35
C PRO A 613 11.21 -43.42 -14.69
N PRO A 614 12.31 -44.13 -15.02
CA PRO A 614 12.41 -44.85 -16.29
C PRO A 614 11.59 -46.13 -16.28
N LEU A 615 10.99 -46.42 -17.42
CA LEU A 615 10.33 -47.68 -17.77
C LEU A 615 11.28 -48.87 -17.56
N LYS A 616 10.85 -49.88 -16.80
CA LYS A 616 11.41 -51.25 -16.81
C LYS A 616 10.29 -52.23 -17.15
N GLY A 617 10.60 -53.13 -18.08
CA GLY A 617 9.70 -54.13 -18.63
C GLY A 617 9.46 -55.35 -17.75
N GLU A 618 8.37 -56.03 -18.11
CA GLU A 618 8.02 -57.46 -17.99
C GLU A 618 8.18 -58.17 -16.65
N SER A 619 7.05 -58.53 -15.99
CA SER A 619 6.47 -59.90 -15.98
C SER A 619 5.42 -60.06 -14.87
N ASP A 620 4.24 -60.59 -15.25
CA ASP A 620 3.01 -60.98 -14.50
C ASP A 620 3.18 -61.83 -13.20
N PRO A 621 2.10 -62.28 -12.51
CA PRO A 621 0.92 -61.56 -11.98
C PRO A 621 0.60 -61.99 -10.52
N LYS A 622 -0.21 -61.24 -9.75
CA LYS A 622 -1.19 -61.77 -8.75
C LYS A 622 -1.92 -60.72 -7.90
N SER A 623 -3.25 -60.85 -7.93
CA SER A 623 -4.23 -60.75 -6.83
C SER A 623 -4.33 -59.49 -5.94
N SER A 624 -5.50 -58.86 -6.10
CA SER A 624 -6.52 -58.62 -5.05
C SER A 624 -6.42 -57.43 -4.09
N CYS A 625 -7.62 -56.84 -3.90
CA CYS A 625 -8.15 -56.13 -2.72
C CYS A 625 -8.12 -54.58 -2.70
N TRP A 626 -9.27 -54.00 -3.05
CA TRP A 626 -10.15 -53.16 -2.22
C TRP A 626 -9.52 -52.35 -1.07
N GLY A 627 -9.91 -51.06 -0.98
CA GLY A 627 -9.97 -50.38 0.32
C GLY A 627 -9.91 -48.87 0.27
N LYS A 628 -11.03 -48.23 0.61
CA LYS A 628 -11.22 -46.79 0.85
C LYS A 628 -10.32 -46.25 1.97
N GLY A 629 -10.02 -44.96 1.89
CA GLY A 629 -9.58 -44.06 2.95
C GLY A 629 -9.68 -42.64 2.45
#